data_AF-W4QD68-F1
#
_entry.id   AF-W4QD68-F1
#
_cell.length_a   1.000
_cell.length_b   1.000
_cell.length_c   1.000
_cell.angle_alpha   90.00
_cell.angle_beta   90.00
_cell.angle_gamma   90.00
#
_symmetry.space_group_name_H-M   'P 1'
#
loop_
_entity.id
_entity.type
_entity.pdbx_description
1 polymer ?
#
loop_
_entity_poly.entity_id
_entity_poly.type
_entity_poly.pdbx_seq_one_letter_code
_entity_poly.pdbx_strand_id
1 'polypeptide(L)'
;MLKMTIGWIFTSISSIVFAFVLIEVTAEVKEVKTLSELIDEQVDLQDIHLSSNSYMYDQHGDLISELYNDQNRRYLHYDEIPVQVIDAFIATEDQRFFEHKGYDAIAMVRALLANVRRKVLKKVRVP
;
A
#
# COMPACT_ATOMS: atom_id res chain seq x y z
N MET A 1 33.34 -23.40 -43.70
CA MET A 1 32.36 -24.23 -42.96
C MET A 1 32.58 -24.22 -41.45
N LEU A 2 33.81 -24.42 -40.95
CA LEU A 2 34.11 -24.48 -39.49
C LEU A 2 33.70 -23.26 -38.66
N LYS A 3 33.90 -22.04 -39.17
CA LYS A 3 33.47 -20.81 -38.45
C LYS A 3 31.96 -20.70 -38.28
N MET A 4 31.19 -21.25 -39.23
CA MET A 4 29.73 -21.23 -39.22
C MET A 4 29.18 -22.25 -38.22
N THR A 5 29.77 -23.43 -38.11
CA THR A 5 29.37 -24.45 -37.14
C THR A 5 29.69 -24.04 -35.70
N ILE A 6 30.83 -23.37 -35.46
CA ILE A 6 31.19 -22.81 -34.15
C ILE A 6 30.16 -21.77 -33.69
N GLY A 7 29.69 -20.91 -34.60
CA GLY A 7 28.66 -19.91 -34.30
C GLY A 7 27.35 -20.56 -33.84
N TRP A 8 26.86 -21.58 -34.56
CA TRP A 8 25.65 -22.31 -34.19
C TRP A 8 25.76 -23.06 -32.86
N ILE A 9 26.93 -23.61 -32.54
CA ILE A 9 27.20 -24.22 -31.23
C ILE A 9 27.13 -23.16 -30.13
N PHE A 10 27.78 -22.01 -30.32
CA PHE A 10 27.77 -20.92 -29.34
C PHE A 10 26.36 -20.34 -29.11
N THR A 11 25.59 -20.11 -30.18
CA THR A 11 24.22 -19.60 -30.05
C THR A 11 23.30 -20.61 -29.37
N SER A 12 23.48 -21.91 -29.65
CA SER A 12 22.68 -22.96 -29.00
C SER A 12 22.99 -23.04 -27.51
N ILE A 13 24.27 -22.98 -27.13
CA ILE A 13 24.70 -22.95 -25.72
C ILE A 13 24.16 -21.71 -25.01
N SER A 14 24.28 -20.52 -25.63
CA SER A 14 23.75 -19.28 -25.06
C SER A 14 22.22 -19.34 -24.87
N SER A 15 21.50 -19.97 -25.79
CA SER A 15 20.05 -20.12 -25.70
C SER A 15 19.64 -21.09 -24.59
N ILE A 16 20.43 -22.13 -24.34
CA ILE A 16 20.23 -23.08 -23.23
C ILE A 16 20.46 -22.37 -21.89
N VAL A 17 21.55 -21.61 -21.76
CA VAL A 17 21.83 -20.83 -20.54
C VAL A 17 20.74 -19.80 -20.29
N PHE A 18 20.26 -19.12 -21.33
CA PHE A 18 19.16 -18.17 -21.21
C PHE A 18 17.86 -18.84 -20.75
N ALA A 19 17.52 -20.01 -21.30
CA ALA A 19 16.36 -20.78 -20.88
C ALA A 19 16.47 -21.22 -19.40
N PHE A 20 17.66 -21.64 -18.97
CA PHE A 20 17.93 -22.00 -17.58
C PHE A 20 17.70 -20.81 -16.63
N VAL A 21 18.25 -19.64 -16.97
CA VAL A 21 18.02 -18.41 -16.18
C VAL A 21 16.54 -18.04 -16.12
N LEU A 22 15.80 -18.15 -17.23
CA LEU A 22 14.36 -17.89 -17.23
C LEU A 22 13.60 -18.86 -16.31
N ILE A 23 13.99 -20.13 -16.28
CA ILE A 23 13.36 -21.12 -15.38
C ILE A 23 13.55 -20.72 -13.93
N GLU A 24 14.77 -20.39 -13.50
CA GLU A 24 15.06 -19.96 -12.13
C GLU A 24 14.28 -18.69 -11.75
N VAL A 25 14.26 -17.68 -12.63
CA VAL A 25 13.48 -16.44 -12.40
C VAL A 25 12.00 -16.75 -12.24
N THR A 26 11.44 -17.64 -13.07
CA THR A 26 10.01 -18.02 -12.94
C THR A 26 9.71 -18.86 -11.71
N ALA A 27 10.70 -19.62 -11.19
CA ALA A 27 10.56 -20.36 -9.95
C ALA A 27 10.50 -19.41 -8.76
N GLU A 28 11.37 -18.39 -8.72
CA GLU A 28 11.35 -17.36 -7.67
C GLU A 28 10.05 -16.54 -7.69
N VAL A 29 9.58 -16.13 -8.87
CA VAL A 29 8.36 -15.30 -9.00
C VAL A 29 7.11 -15.99 -8.44
N LYS A 30 7.05 -17.32 -8.42
CA LYS A 30 5.91 -18.06 -7.86
C LYS A 30 5.85 -18.00 -6.33
N GLU A 31 6.98 -17.80 -5.68
CA GLU A 31 7.12 -17.77 -4.22
C GLU A 31 7.12 -16.32 -3.67
N VAL A 32 7.15 -15.31 -4.55
CA VAL A 32 7.09 -13.91 -4.14
C VAL A 32 5.67 -13.56 -3.70
N LYS A 33 5.48 -13.41 -2.39
CA LYS A 33 4.28 -12.80 -1.81
C LYS A 33 4.08 -11.40 -2.36
N THR A 34 2.83 -11.08 -2.70
CA THR A 34 2.51 -9.72 -3.13
C THR A 34 2.66 -8.75 -1.95
N LEU A 35 2.92 -7.46 -2.22
CA LEU A 35 2.98 -6.46 -1.15
C LEU A 35 1.69 -6.42 -0.33
N SER A 36 0.53 -6.61 -0.95
CA SER A 36 -0.75 -6.69 -0.27
C SER A 36 -0.80 -7.84 0.74
N GLU A 37 -0.26 -9.00 0.36
CA GLU A 37 -0.23 -10.21 1.18
C GLU A 37 0.75 -10.09 2.36
N LEU A 38 1.89 -9.42 2.15
CA LEU A 38 2.82 -9.09 3.23
C LEU A 38 2.21 -8.13 4.26
N ILE A 39 1.42 -7.15 3.81
CA ILE A 39 0.75 -6.21 4.70
C ILE A 39 -0.33 -6.93 5.52
N ASP A 40 -1.13 -7.78 4.88
CA ASP A 40 -2.21 -8.54 5.54
C ASP A 40 -1.67 -9.52 6.59
N GLU A 41 -0.52 -10.15 6.32
CA GLU A 41 0.16 -11.01 7.29
C GLU A 41 0.74 -10.26 8.49
N GLN A 42 1.17 -9.00 8.30
CA GLN A 42 1.80 -8.20 9.36
C GLN A 42 0.82 -7.33 10.15
N VAL A 43 -0.35 -7.04 9.59
CA VAL A 43 -1.34 -6.15 10.20
C VAL A 43 -2.55 -6.97 10.62
N ASP A 44 -2.64 -7.25 11.92
CA ASP A 44 -3.86 -7.84 12.48
C ASP A 44 -4.94 -6.77 12.60
N LEU A 45 -5.92 -6.82 11.70
CA LEU A 45 -7.07 -5.93 11.70
C LEU A 45 -8.12 -6.31 12.75
N GLN A 46 -7.99 -7.48 13.40
CA GLN A 46 -8.97 -7.95 14.39
C GLN A 46 -8.79 -7.30 15.77
N ASP A 47 -7.62 -6.71 16.04
CA ASP A 47 -7.26 -6.19 17.37
C ASP A 47 -7.20 -4.65 17.43
N ILE A 48 -8.06 -3.97 16.65
CA ILE A 48 -8.16 -2.50 16.69
C ILE A 48 -9.01 -2.09 17.91
N HIS A 49 -8.37 -1.96 19.07
CA HIS A 49 -8.96 -1.37 20.27
C HIS A 49 -8.98 0.16 20.19
N LEU A 50 -10.04 0.73 19.61
CA LEU A 50 -10.30 2.17 19.75
C LEU A 50 -10.89 2.47 21.13
N SER A 51 -10.31 3.44 21.84
CA SER A 51 -10.95 3.99 23.03
C SER A 51 -12.28 4.64 22.65
N SER A 52 -13.38 4.13 23.21
CA SER A 52 -14.71 4.72 23.05
C SER A 52 -15.17 5.31 24.38
N ASN A 53 -16.02 6.31 24.29
CA ASN A 53 -16.66 6.91 25.44
C ASN A 53 -17.60 5.90 26.12
N SER A 54 -17.75 6.03 27.44
CA SER A 54 -18.76 5.36 28.25
C SER A 54 -19.99 6.24 28.39
N TYR A 55 -21.18 5.63 28.38
CA TYR A 55 -22.44 6.37 28.42
C TYR A 55 -23.22 6.02 29.68
N MET A 56 -23.71 7.03 30.40
CA MET A 56 -24.52 6.89 31.60
C MET A 56 -25.98 7.25 31.27
N TYR A 57 -26.88 6.30 31.48
CA TYR A 57 -28.32 6.44 31.19
C TYR A 57 -29.13 6.47 32.49
N ASP A 58 -30.29 7.12 32.45
CA ASP A 58 -31.25 7.08 33.55
C ASP A 58 -32.15 5.83 33.51
N GLN A 59 -33.07 5.70 34.47
CA GLN A 59 -34.01 4.58 34.54
C GLN A 59 -35.02 4.52 33.38
N HIS A 60 -35.17 5.62 32.63
CA HIS A 60 -36.06 5.74 31.48
C HIS A 60 -35.31 5.52 30.15
N GLY A 61 -33.98 5.40 30.19
CA GLY A 61 -33.12 5.21 29.03
C GLY A 61 -32.58 6.52 28.43
N ASP A 62 -32.80 7.65 29.09
CA ASP A 62 -32.30 8.94 28.63
C ASP A 62 -30.81 9.10 28.98
N LEU A 63 -30.01 9.58 28.02
CA LEU A 63 -28.58 9.80 28.22
C LEU A 63 -28.35 10.96 29.18
N ILE A 64 -27.73 10.69 30.33
CA ILE A 64 -27.39 11.69 31.35
C ILE A 64 -26.02 12.29 31.08
N SER A 65 -25.02 11.45 30.78
CA SER A 65 -23.63 11.90 30.64
C SER A 65 -22.80 10.95 29.78
N GLU A 66 -21.80 11.52 29.11
CA GLU A 66 -20.78 10.84 28.33
C GLU A 66 -19.44 10.98 29.03
N LEU A 67 -18.85 9.87 29.46
CA LEU A 67 -17.57 9.80 30.13
C LEU A 67 -16.49 9.40 29.14
N TYR A 68 -15.45 10.20 29.05
CA TYR A 68 -14.29 9.94 28.21
C TYR A 68 -13.02 10.25 28.99
N ASN A 69 -11.94 9.53 28.67
CA ASN A 69 -10.62 9.77 29.25
C ASN A 69 -9.94 10.92 28.46
N ASP A 70 -8.85 10.63 27.76
CA ASP A 70 -8.07 11.64 27.05
C ASP A 70 -8.69 12.11 25.74
N GLN A 71 -9.62 11.33 25.18
CA GLN A 71 -10.18 11.57 23.86
C GLN A 71 -11.68 11.38 23.86
N ASN A 72 -12.40 12.39 23.40
CA ASN A 72 -13.83 12.30 23.13
C ASN A 72 -14.02 11.59 21.78
N ARG A 73 -14.31 10.29 21.82
CA ARG A 73 -14.49 9.43 20.63
C ARG A 73 -15.78 8.64 20.71
N ARG A 74 -16.60 8.81 19.69
CA ARG A 74 -17.76 7.97 19.42
C ARG A 74 -17.48 7.08 18.22
N TYR A 75 -17.51 5.77 18.44
CA TYR A 75 -17.45 4.82 17.34
C TYR A 75 -18.78 4.84 16.58
N LEU A 76 -18.71 4.87 15.26
CA LEU A 76 -19.84 4.75 14.34
C LEU A 76 -19.55 3.63 13.37
N HIS A 77 -20.56 2.82 13.06
CA HIS A 77 -20.48 1.91 11.95
C HIS A 77 -20.50 2.67 10.61
N TYR A 78 -19.91 2.08 9.58
CA TYR A 78 -19.70 2.74 8.29
C TYR A 78 -21.02 3.20 7.64
N ASP A 79 -22.08 2.43 7.81
CA ASP A 79 -23.43 2.70 7.34
C ASP A 79 -24.15 3.84 8.09
N GLU A 80 -23.66 4.20 9.28
CA GLU A 80 -24.15 5.36 10.05
C GLU A 80 -23.53 6.68 9.57
N ILE A 81 -22.46 6.62 8.76
CA ILE A 81 -21.76 7.82 8.28
C ILE A 81 -22.51 8.39 7.06
N PRO A 82 -22.91 9.68 7.08
CA PRO A 82 -23.56 10.29 5.92
C PRO A 82 -22.66 10.26 4.69
N VAL A 83 -23.20 9.86 3.55
CA VAL A 83 -22.47 9.73 2.28
C VAL A 83 -21.72 11.01 1.91
N GLN A 84 -22.31 12.18 2.16
CA GLN A 84 -21.68 13.47 1.88
C GLN A 84 -20.40 13.69 2.70
N VAL A 85 -20.32 13.14 3.92
CA VAL A 85 -19.12 13.21 4.76
C VAL A 85 -18.03 12.30 4.20
N ILE A 86 -18.40 11.07 3.81
CA ILE A 86 -17.48 10.12 3.17
C ILE A 86 -16.90 10.75 1.89
N ASP A 87 -17.75 11.27 1.02
CA ASP A 87 -17.36 11.89 -0.25
C ASP A 87 -16.44 13.10 -0.03
N ALA A 88 -16.78 13.99 0.92
CA ALA A 88 -15.97 15.17 1.21
C ALA A 88 -14.58 14.81 1.75
N PHE A 89 -14.49 13.78 2.60
CA PHE A 89 -13.24 13.29 3.16
C PHE A 89 -12.36 12.68 2.07
N ILE A 90 -12.91 11.77 1.27
CA ILE A 90 -12.21 11.11 0.15
C ILE A 90 -11.76 12.14 -0.88
N ALA A 91 -12.61 13.13 -1.21
CA ALA A 91 -12.25 14.17 -2.17
C ALA A 91 -11.03 15.01 -1.75
N THR A 92 -10.79 15.13 -0.44
CA THR A 92 -9.74 15.98 0.15
C THR A 92 -8.46 15.20 0.42
N GLU A 93 -8.56 14.01 1.00
CA GLU A 93 -7.40 13.21 1.43
C GLU A 93 -6.90 12.29 0.31
N ASP A 94 -7.81 11.54 -0.31
CA ASP A 94 -7.47 10.51 -1.28
C ASP A 94 -8.61 10.23 -2.25
N GLN A 95 -8.62 10.95 -3.38
CA GLN A 95 -9.67 10.85 -4.39
C GLN A 95 -9.81 9.47 -5.02
N ARG A 96 -8.79 8.61 -4.90
CA ARG A 96 -8.75 7.27 -5.50
C ARG A 96 -8.74 6.17 -4.45
N PHE A 97 -9.15 6.50 -3.23
CA PHE A 97 -9.16 5.59 -2.09
C PHE A 97 -9.76 4.22 -2.42
N PHE A 98 -10.93 4.20 -3.09
CA PHE A 98 -11.62 2.97 -3.49
C PHE A 98 -11.09 2.30 -4.77
N GLU A 99 -10.23 2.98 -5.53
CA GLU A 99 -9.66 2.45 -6.78
C GLU A 99 -8.39 1.63 -6.52
N HIS A 100 -7.72 1.84 -5.38
CA HIS A 100 -6.44 1.20 -5.07
C HIS A 100 -6.46 0.38 -3.79
N LYS A 101 -5.54 -0.59 -3.70
CA LYS A 101 -5.42 -1.54 -2.58
C LYS A 101 -4.71 -0.96 -1.35
N GLY A 102 -4.94 0.31 -1.04
CA GLY A 102 -4.29 1.05 0.06
C GLY A 102 -2.90 1.62 -0.24
N TYR A 103 -2.40 1.47 -1.47
CA TYR A 103 -1.16 2.12 -1.92
C TYR A 103 -1.26 2.58 -3.38
N ASP A 104 -0.70 3.75 -3.67
CA ASP A 104 -0.70 4.35 -5.00
C ASP A 104 0.71 4.34 -5.62
N ALA A 105 0.97 3.31 -6.44
CA ALA A 105 2.27 3.13 -7.10
C ALA A 105 2.67 4.32 -7.99
N ILE A 106 1.68 4.97 -8.63
CA ILE A 106 1.92 6.13 -9.49
C ILE A 106 2.35 7.33 -8.64
N ALA A 107 1.67 7.57 -7.51
CA ALA A 107 2.07 8.62 -6.58
C ALA A 107 3.45 8.36 -5.97
N MET A 108 3.78 7.11 -5.62
CA MET A 108 5.10 6.73 -5.11
C MET A 108 6.22 7.02 -6.11
N VAL A 109 6.06 6.61 -7.38
CA VAL A 109 7.05 6.90 -8.44
C VAL A 109 7.18 8.41 -8.67
N ARG A 110 6.06 9.14 -8.67
CA ARG A 110 6.05 10.60 -8.82
C ARG A 110 6.81 11.29 -7.68
N ALA A 111 6.59 10.85 -6.44
CA ALA A 111 7.29 11.36 -5.27
C ALA A 111 8.79 11.05 -5.32
N LEU A 112 9.17 9.84 -5.74
CA LEU A 112 10.57 9.46 -5.94
C LEU A 112 11.27 10.38 -6.96
N LEU A 113 10.65 10.58 -8.12
CA LEU A 113 11.18 11.48 -9.17
C LEU A 113 11.30 12.93 -8.69
N ALA A 114 10.29 13.43 -7.97
CA ALA A 114 10.31 14.77 -7.40
C ALA A 114 11.44 14.93 -6.37
N ASN A 115 11.67 13.93 -5.53
CA ASN A 115 12.74 13.91 -4.54
C ASN A 115 14.12 13.85 -5.20
N VAL A 116 14.30 13.01 -6.21
CA VAL A 116 15.56 12.94 -6.98
C VAL A 116 15.84 14.29 -7.63
N ARG A 117 14.87 14.88 -8.32
CA ARG A 117 15.01 16.21 -8.96
C ARG A 117 15.37 17.28 -7.93
N ARG A 118 14.70 17.29 -6.77
CA ARG A 118 14.99 18.25 -5.68
C ARG A 118 16.39 18.05 -5.11
N LYS A 119 16.84 16.80 -4.91
CA LYS A 119 18.18 16.47 -4.38
C LYS A 119 19.28 16.85 -5.37
N VAL A 120 19.04 16.67 -6.67
CA VAL A 120 19.92 17.14 -7.76
C VAL A 120 20.00 18.67 -7.76
N LEU A 121 18.87 19.38 -7.65
CA LEU A 121 18.85 20.85 -7.62
C LEU A 121 19.50 21.42 -6.36
N LYS A 122 19.37 20.75 -5.21
CA LYS A 122 20.05 21.15 -3.96
C LYS A 122 21.56 20.97 -4.06
N LYS A 123 22.06 20.02 -4.88
CA LYS A 123 23.49 19.80 -5.14
C LYS A 123 24.08 20.80 -6.15
N VAL A 124 23.25 21.39 -7.01
CA VAL A 124 23.66 22.40 -8.01
C VAL A 124 23.60 23.84 -7.46
N ARG A 125 22.81 24.09 -6.42
CA ARG A 125 22.65 25.42 -5.81
C ARG A 125 23.37 25.60 -4.47
N VAL A 126 24.57 25.04 -4.34
CA VAL A 126 25.50 25.35 -3.24
C VAL A 126 26.67 26.13 -3.85
N PRO A 127 26.91 27.40 -3.47
CA PRO A 127 28.27 27.94 -3.53
C PRO A 127 29.16 27.23 -2.51
#